data_AF-M1CTJ8-F1
#
_entry.id   AF-M1CTJ8-F1
#
_cell.length_a   1.000
_cell.length_b   1.000
_cell.length_c   1.000
_cell.angle_alpha   90.00
_cell.angle_beta   90.00
_cell.angle_gamma   90.00
#
_symmetry.space_group_name_H-M   'P 1'
#
loop_
_entity.id
_entity.type
_entity.pdbx_description
1 polymer ?
#
loop_
_entity_poly.entity_id
_entity_poly.type
_entity_poly.pdbx_seq_one_letter_code
_entity_poly.pdbx_strand_id
1 'polypeptide(L)' 'MIKYIAFGLNREAVPLAVANYGDNPNKVTEFADGYTYLKEMGFSSNSAADALLMNDNDTNKAIQHLLNNPSY' A
#
# COMPACT_ATOMS: atom_id res chain seq x y z
N MET A 1 -13.27 -8.66 1.57
CA MET A 1 -13.13 -7.37 2.31
C MET A 1 -13.16 -7.57 3.83
N ILE A 2 -14.22 -8.15 4.42
CA ILE A 2 -14.33 -8.34 5.89
C ILE A 2 -13.19 -9.18 6.48
N LYS A 3 -12.69 -10.20 5.77
CA LYS A 3 -11.59 -11.06 6.23
C LYS A 3 -10.29 -10.30 6.55
N TYR A 4 -9.89 -9.33 5.72
CA TYR A 4 -8.63 -8.59 5.90
C TYR A 4 -8.70 -7.56 7.04
N ILE A 5 -9.86 -6.91 7.21
CA ILE A 5 -10.09 -5.97 8.30
C ILE A 5 -10.06 -6.69 9.66
N ALA A 6 -10.49 -7.95 9.71
CA ALA A 6 -10.40 -8.79 10.91
C ALA A 6 -8.95 -9.18 11.28
N PHE A 7 -8.02 -9.15 10.31
CA PHE A 7 -6.58 -9.34 10.55
C PHE A 7 -5.86 -8.05 10.95
N GLY A 8 -6.58 -6.96 11.19
CA GLY A 8 -5.99 -5.67 11.56
C GLY A 8 -5.40 -4.88 10.39
N LEU A 9 -5.61 -5.33 9.15
CA LEU A 9 -5.12 -4.63 7.96
C LEU A 9 -5.85 -3.30 7.77
N ASN A 10 -5.12 -2.33 7.25
CA ASN A 10 -5.57 -0.96 7.09
C ASN A 10 -6.85 -0.86 6.24
N ARG A 11 -7.89 -0.26 6.80
CA ARG A 11 -9.22 -0.16 6.18
C ARG A 11 -9.24 0.69 4.91
N GLU A 12 -8.28 1.59 4.75
CA GLU A 12 -8.10 2.38 3.52
C GLU A 12 -7.34 1.57 2.47
N ALA A 13 -6.36 0.75 2.87
CA ALA A 13 -5.51 0.01 1.95
C ALA A 13 -6.21 -1.20 1.34
N VAL A 14 -7.00 -1.94 2.12
CA VAL A 14 -7.68 -3.17 1.68
C VAL A 14 -8.56 -2.97 0.43
N PRO A 15 -9.47 -1.98 0.35
CA PRO A 15 -10.28 -1.79 -0.86
C PRO A 15 -9.43 -1.39 -2.07
N LEU A 16 -8.37 -0.60 -1.88
CA LEU A 16 -7.44 -0.23 -2.95
C LEU A 16 -6.68 -1.44 -3.49
N ALA A 17 -6.16 -2.28 -2.60
CA ALA A 17 -5.43 -3.49 -2.98
C ALA A 17 -6.34 -4.50 -3.72
N VAL A 18 -7.56 -4.72 -3.22
CA VAL A 18 -8.51 -5.64 -3.85
C VAL A 18 -8.96 -5.13 -5.22
N ALA A 19 -9.11 -3.81 -5.40
CA ALA A 19 -9.44 -3.23 -6.69
C ALA A 19 -8.35 -3.44 -7.76
N ASN A 20 -7.07 -3.46 -7.35
CA ASN A 20 -5.94 -3.60 -8.27
C ASN A 20 -5.47 -5.05 -8.47
N TYR A 21 -5.52 -5.87 -7.42
CA TYR A 21 -4.97 -7.24 -7.44
C TYR A 21 -6.05 -8.33 -7.35
N GLY A 22 -7.32 -7.96 -7.25
CA GLY A 22 -8.41 -8.89 -6.95
C GLY A 22 -8.34 -9.43 -5.52
N ASP A 23 -9.09 -10.50 -5.23
CA ASP A 23 -9.03 -11.17 -3.92
C ASP A 23 -7.82 -12.10 -3.80
N ASN A 24 -6.63 -11.59 -4.11
CA ASN A 24 -5.35 -12.28 -3.91
C ASN A 24 -4.82 -11.98 -2.51
N PRO A 25 -4.85 -12.94 -1.56
CA PRO A 25 -4.50 -12.66 -0.16
C PRO A 25 -3.07 -12.19 0.04
N ASN A 26 -2.12 -12.70 -0.73
CA ASN A 26 -0.72 -12.31 -0.61
C ASN A 26 -0.54 -10.85 -1.03
N LYS A 27 -1.01 -10.51 -2.25
CA LYS A 27 -0.90 -9.15 -2.77
C LYS A 27 -1.66 -8.12 -1.95
N VAL A 28 -2.84 -8.48 -1.42
CA VAL A 28 -3.63 -7.59 -0.57
C VAL A 28 -2.94 -7.33 0.77
N THR A 29 -2.31 -8.35 1.36
CA THR A 29 -1.58 -8.21 2.62
C THR A 29 -0.31 -7.39 2.42
N GLU A 30 0.50 -7.71 1.40
CA GLU A 30 1.72 -6.97 1.05
C GLU A 30 1.45 -5.49 0.81
N PHE A 31 0.40 -5.17 0.03
CA PHE A 31 0.01 -3.78 -0.19
C PHE A 31 -0.41 -3.08 1.11
N ALA A 32 -1.22 -3.73 1.94
CA ALA A 32 -1.74 -3.12 3.17
C ALA A 32 -0.64 -2.86 4.21
N ASP A 33 0.32 -3.75 4.34
CA ASP A 33 1.48 -3.60 5.23
C ASP A 33 2.39 -2.47 4.73
N GLY A 34 2.76 -2.49 3.44
CA GLY A 34 3.58 -1.44 2.83
C GLY A 34 2.91 -0.07 2.91
N TYR A 35 1.60 0.01 2.67
CA TYR A 35 0.83 1.26 2.72
C TYR A 35 0.83 1.86 4.12
N THR A 36 0.63 1.02 5.13
CA THR A 36 0.64 1.44 6.54
C THR A 36 2.03 1.96 6.90
N TYR A 37 3.08 1.22 6.55
CA TYR A 37 4.46 1.63 6.81
C TYR A 37 4.81 2.98 6.16
N LEU A 38 4.43 3.20 4.89
CA LEU A 38 4.68 4.48 4.21
C LEU A 38 3.94 5.65 4.87
N LYS A 39 2.71 5.45 5.36
CA LYS A 39 1.98 6.47 6.11
C LYS A 39 2.65 6.78 7.46
N GLU A 40 3.16 5.75 8.15
CA GLU A 40 3.92 5.93 9.39
C GLU A 40 5.24 6.68 9.17
N MET A 41 5.85 6.57 7.98
CA MET A 41 6.99 7.39 7.56
C MET A 41 6.62 8.86 7.27
N GLY A 42 5.33 9.19 7.20
CA GLY A 42 4.83 10.53 6.95
C GLY A 42 4.46 10.82 5.49
N PHE A 43 4.48 9.81 4.61
CA PHE A 43 3.97 9.98 3.25
C PHE A 43 2.44 10.08 3.24
N SER A 44 1.90 10.84 2.27
CA SER A 44 0.46 10.96 2.11
C SER A 44 -0.17 9.62 1.68
N SER A 45 -1.46 9.43 1.98
CA SER A 45 -2.23 8.25 1.56
C SER A 45 -2.18 8.02 0.04
N ASN A 46 -2.22 9.07 -0.77
CA ASN A 46 -2.23 8.92 -2.23
C ASN A 46 -0.84 8.53 -2.73
N SER A 47 0.20 9.25 -2.30
CA SER A 47 1.58 8.98 -2.71
C SER A 47 2.02 7.57 -2.28
N ALA A 48 1.60 7.11 -1.08
CA ALA A 48 1.86 5.75 -0.61
C ALA A 48 1.18 4.68 -1.49
N ALA A 49 -0.10 4.87 -1.83
CA ALA A 49 -0.82 3.94 -2.70
C ALA A 49 -0.20 3.88 -4.10
N ASP A 50 0.01 5.02 -4.73
CA ASP A 50 0.52 5.10 -6.10
C ASP A 50 1.92 4.48 -6.19
N ALA A 51 2.81 4.79 -5.25
CA ALA A 51 4.16 4.23 -5.24
C ALA A 51 4.17 2.71 -5.07
N LEU A 52 3.28 2.13 -4.26
CA LEU A 52 3.17 0.67 -4.11
C LEU A 52 2.63 0.01 -5.37
N LEU A 53 1.59 0.59 -5.99
CA LEU A 53 1.03 0.07 -7.23
C LEU A 53 2.05 0.10 -8.37
N MET A 54 2.81 1.19 -8.51
CA MET A 54 3.85 1.33 -9.53
C MET A 54 5.01 0.34 -9.35
N ASN A 55 5.24 -0.13 -8.13
CA ASN A 55 6.38 -0.99 -7.78
C ASN A 55 5.96 -2.41 -7.41
N ASP A 56 4.76 -2.84 -7.78
CA ASP A 56 4.23 -4.20 -7.52
C ASP A 56 4.32 -4.64 -6.04
N ASN A 57 3.98 -3.72 -5.12
CA ASN A 57 4.09 -3.84 -3.67
C ASN A 57 5.52 -3.92 -3.10
N ASP A 58 6.57 -3.73 -3.91
CA ASP A 58 7.94 -3.66 -3.44
C ASP A 58 8.15 -2.37 -2.63
N THR A 59 8.00 -2.48 -1.30
CA THR A 59 8.02 -1.34 -0.38
C THR A 59 9.36 -0.59 -0.44
N ASN A 60 10.48 -1.30 -0.64
CA ASN A 60 11.79 -0.65 -0.76
C ASN A 60 11.88 0.20 -2.03
N LYS A 61 11.38 -0.29 -3.16
CA LYS A 61 11.32 0.50 -4.40
C LYS A 61 10.32 1.65 -4.29
N ALA A 62 9.18 1.45 -3.62
CA ALA A 62 8.21 2.51 -3.37
C ALA A 62 8.81 3.65 -2.53
N ILE A 63 9.57 3.34 -1.48
CA ILE A 63 10.30 4.33 -0.68
C ILE A 63 11.31 5.07 -1.54
N GLN A 64 12.13 4.36 -2.32
CA GLN A 64 13.11 4.99 -3.21
C GLN A 64 12.42 5.91 -4.21
N HIS A 65 11.28 5.50 -4.78
CA HIS A 65 10.50 6.32 -5.70
C HIS A 65 10.00 7.61 -5.05
N LEU A 66 9.45 7.51 -3.83
CA LEU A 66 8.91 8.65 -3.07
C LEU A 66 9.99 9.63 -2.62
N LEU A 67 11.15 9.12 -2.15
CA LEU A 67 12.27 9.96 -1.74
C LEU A 67 12.91 10.70 -2.93
N ASN A 68 12.92 10.07 -4.11
CA ASN A 68 13.43 10.69 -5.33
C ASN A 68 12.43 11.68 -5.95
N ASN A 69 11.15 11.62 -5.56
CA ASN A 69 10.08 12.50 -6.04
C ASN A 69 9.20 13.00 -4.88
N PRO A 70 9.71 13.87 -3.99
CA PRO A 70 9.00 14.29 -2.79
C PRO A 70 7.78 15.21 -3.04
N SER A 71 7.43 15.49 -4.30
CA SER A 71 6.43 16.50 -4.69
C SER A 71 5.07 15.94 -5.16
N TYR A 72 4.69 14.71 -4.74
CA TYR A 72 3.35 14.14 -4.97
C TYR A 72 2.40 14.36 -3.79
#